data_AF-A0A1Q3H6J6-F1
#
_entry.id   AF-A0A1Q3H6J6-F1
#
_cell.length_a   1.000
_cell.length_b   1.000
_cell.length_c   1.000
_cell.angle_alpha   90.00
_cell.angle_beta   90.00
_cell.angle_gamma   90.00
#
_symmetry.space_group_name_H-M   'P 1'
#
loop_
_entity.id
_entity.type
_entity.pdbx_description
1 polymer ?
#
loop_
_entity_poly.entity_id
_entity_poly.type
_entity_poly.pdbx_seq_one_letter_code
_entity_poly.pdbx_strand_id
1 'polypeptide(L)'
;MAGPILVVDDDNFFRQLASDMLSRKGYLVVPAANAAQALEAATHETFDIVITDLVMPELDGFGLTTKLRERDPEQEVILVTQRTDVKGSAMALSAGVAVVLAKPVDESDLLLAVERAMERVQLRRERSKLQTENLEFARYQNLHQRCLELLSQPDLEWLQERVAAELAAVCDAQSAALWIADDRGHLILRAYRGLLDKQFLAERMSPDGPLGNRLREAMPWIARDERSPVLYVPFVIGGEIMGLAQLSDPVAGDFRSEHVRYAKILGDSAAVGVKNGRRMLALQRLGLRDRDTAAYNLSYFTDYASKEIYKARRYGRTFSLLTFSVDNLPLVRMRLGVPDAKLAVRGIIKAFGRIVRDSDVIAKASEQEFYLLLPETDFFGAMMFVRRALDAVRAEPEAQEVESRLPLALVGGASTFPKDGEDFDELVHRCRRRMDERRCSLQRKLMLDTLPFWDEVDLLLGNASSPKLPVEESAEPSRRGKVSDVLFDELQSEIARELMRDPSSRGLLYVGGPEIRADLPIAQGLESASPEMASRIYLLGRRGDLDSHPALTPVFLEGDERMARHEFILWMSETASYALIQRRGLGATWGFHSSDTAVVDGLITRLQVEYDLQPY
;
A
#
# COMPACT_ATOMS: atom_id res chain seq x y z
N MET A 1 -22.25 -44.50 -34.75
CA MET A 1 -22.81 -45.51 -35.69
C MET A 1 -23.66 -46.46 -34.86
N ALA A 2 -24.72 -47.04 -35.42
CA ALA A 2 -25.44 -48.12 -34.76
C ALA A 2 -24.52 -49.34 -34.66
N GLY A 3 -24.38 -49.90 -33.47
CA GLY A 3 -23.67 -51.16 -33.25
C GLY A 3 -24.50 -52.33 -33.78
N PRO A 4 -23.86 -53.45 -34.17
CA PRO A 4 -24.58 -54.63 -34.61
C PRO A 4 -25.40 -55.26 -33.47
N ILE A 5 -26.37 -56.10 -33.85
CA ILE A 5 -27.13 -56.96 -32.94
C ILE A 5 -26.44 -58.32 -32.89
N LEU A 6 -26.08 -58.79 -31.70
CA LEU A 6 -25.53 -60.12 -31.50
C LEU A 6 -26.67 -61.11 -31.30
N VAL A 7 -26.73 -62.18 -32.10
CA VAL A 7 -27.72 -63.26 -31.95
C VAL A 7 -27.01 -64.54 -31.54
N VAL A 8 -27.34 -65.04 -30.34
CA VAL A 8 -26.68 -66.18 -29.71
C VAL A 8 -27.68 -67.31 -29.48
N ASP A 9 -27.46 -68.44 -30.14
CA ASP A 9 -28.34 -69.62 -30.01
C ASP A 9 -27.55 -70.86 -30.42
N ASP A 10 -27.74 -72.00 -29.76
CA ASP A 10 -27.12 -73.26 -30.16
C ASP A 10 -27.88 -73.93 -31.32
N ASP A 11 -29.18 -73.65 -31.48
CA ASP A 11 -29.97 -74.07 -32.63
C ASP A 11 -29.64 -73.22 -33.87
N ASN A 12 -28.98 -73.86 -34.85
CA ASN A 12 -28.64 -73.24 -36.12
C ASN A 12 -29.87 -72.73 -36.89
N PHE A 13 -31.01 -73.42 -36.80
CA PHE A 13 -32.23 -73.01 -37.50
C PHE A 13 -32.76 -71.69 -36.92
N PHE A 14 -32.92 -71.60 -35.60
CA PHE A 14 -33.38 -70.38 -34.96
C PHE A 14 -32.39 -69.21 -35.13
N ARG A 15 -31.08 -69.47 -34.96
CA ARG A 15 -30.04 -68.45 -35.16
C ARG A 15 -30.09 -67.83 -36.56
N GLN A 16 -30.23 -68.66 -37.59
CA GLN A 16 -30.35 -68.18 -38.97
C GLN A 16 -31.67 -67.43 -39.19
N LEU A 17 -32.79 -67.99 -38.70
CA LEU A 17 -34.11 -67.37 -38.82
C LEU A 17 -34.15 -65.97 -38.20
N ALA A 18 -33.68 -65.82 -36.96
CA ALA A 18 -33.62 -64.53 -36.27
C ALA A 18 -32.67 -63.55 -36.98
N SER A 19 -31.53 -64.03 -37.47
CA SER A 19 -30.58 -63.21 -38.23
C SER A 19 -31.19 -62.69 -39.54
N ASP A 20 -31.92 -63.54 -40.26
CA ASP A 20 -32.60 -63.18 -41.52
C ASP A 20 -33.74 -62.18 -41.27
N MET A 21 -34.55 -62.39 -40.23
CA MET A 21 -35.62 -61.46 -39.83
C MET A 21 -35.08 -60.05 -39.57
N LEU A 22 -34.02 -59.93 -38.77
CA LEU A 22 -33.40 -58.65 -38.41
C LEU A 22 -32.65 -58.01 -39.59
N SER A 23 -31.94 -58.81 -40.38
CA SER A 23 -31.22 -58.31 -41.56
C SER A 23 -32.18 -57.76 -42.62
N ARG A 24 -33.36 -58.36 -42.81
CA ARG A 24 -34.41 -57.83 -43.72
C ARG A 24 -34.93 -56.46 -43.30
N LYS A 25 -34.81 -56.10 -42.01
CA LYS A 25 -35.14 -54.77 -41.49
C LYS A 25 -33.97 -53.79 -41.47
N GLY A 26 -32.82 -54.21 -42.00
CA GLY A 26 -31.63 -53.36 -42.16
C GLY A 26 -30.71 -53.34 -40.94
N TYR A 27 -30.92 -54.21 -39.95
CA TYR A 27 -29.97 -54.35 -38.84
C TYR A 27 -28.74 -55.12 -39.29
N LEU A 28 -27.56 -54.71 -38.80
CA LEU A 28 -26.35 -55.50 -38.90
C LEU A 28 -26.40 -56.57 -37.81
N VAL A 29 -26.29 -57.84 -38.18
CA VAL A 29 -26.42 -58.96 -37.26
C VAL A 29 -25.13 -59.76 -37.22
N VAL A 30 -24.66 -60.08 -36.03
CA VAL A 30 -23.53 -60.99 -35.80
C VAL A 30 -24.08 -62.26 -35.14
N PRO A 31 -24.05 -63.42 -35.82
CA PRO A 31 -24.49 -64.67 -35.22
C PRO A 31 -23.35 -65.33 -34.40
N ALA A 32 -23.70 -65.90 -33.25
CA ALA A 32 -22.80 -66.73 -32.43
C ALA A 32 -23.50 -68.04 -32.06
N ALA A 33 -22.81 -69.16 -32.21
CA ALA A 33 -23.39 -70.49 -31.99
C ALA A 33 -23.40 -70.92 -30.51
N ASN A 34 -22.72 -70.18 -29.63
CA ASN A 34 -22.66 -70.43 -28.20
C ASN A 34 -22.15 -69.19 -27.47
N ALA A 35 -22.22 -69.21 -26.15
CA ALA A 35 -21.77 -68.11 -25.30
C ALA A 35 -20.26 -67.83 -25.39
N ALA A 36 -19.41 -68.82 -25.70
CA ALA A 36 -17.97 -68.60 -25.85
C ALA A 36 -17.66 -67.74 -27.07
N GLN A 37 -18.26 -68.05 -28.23
CA GLN A 37 -18.16 -67.22 -29.44
C GLN A 37 -18.73 -65.82 -29.23
N ALA A 38 -19.84 -65.70 -28.50
CA ALA A 38 -20.44 -64.41 -28.17
C ALA A 38 -19.49 -63.53 -27.33
N LEU A 39 -18.84 -64.11 -26.32
CA LEU A 39 -17.89 -63.39 -25.45
C LEU A 39 -16.59 -63.01 -26.17
N GLU A 40 -16.12 -63.85 -27.08
CA GLU A 40 -14.98 -63.56 -27.96
C GLU A 40 -15.29 -62.40 -28.90
N ALA A 41 -16.45 -62.43 -29.58
CA ALA A 41 -16.90 -61.32 -30.43
C ALA A 41 -16.99 -60.01 -29.62
N ALA A 42 -17.49 -60.08 -28.38
CA ALA A 42 -17.57 -58.94 -27.47
C ALA A 42 -16.21 -58.43 -26.94
N THR A 43 -15.09 -59.05 -27.31
CA THR A 43 -13.74 -58.47 -27.08
C THR A 43 -13.28 -57.56 -28.22
N HIS A 44 -13.83 -57.76 -29.42
CA HIS A 44 -13.41 -57.07 -30.63
C HIS A 44 -14.41 -56.00 -31.05
N GLU A 45 -15.69 -56.17 -30.72
CA GLU A 45 -16.77 -55.27 -31.11
C GLU A 45 -17.75 -55.04 -29.95
N THR A 46 -18.47 -53.91 -30.00
CA THR A 46 -19.54 -53.56 -29.06
C THR A 46 -20.91 -53.74 -29.73
N PHE A 47 -21.87 -54.33 -29.04
CA PHE A 47 -23.19 -54.63 -29.59
C PHE A 47 -24.28 -53.73 -28.98
N ASP A 48 -25.18 -53.22 -29.81
CA ASP A 48 -26.30 -52.40 -29.31
C ASP A 48 -27.29 -53.26 -28.54
N ILE A 49 -27.56 -54.47 -29.05
CA ILE A 49 -28.48 -55.44 -28.45
C ILE A 49 -27.86 -56.83 -28.55
N VAL A 50 -28.04 -57.63 -27.50
CA VAL A 50 -27.72 -59.05 -27.50
C VAL A 50 -29.02 -59.84 -27.38
N ILE A 51 -29.30 -60.71 -28.33
CA ILE A 51 -30.42 -61.65 -28.31
C ILE A 51 -29.83 -63.02 -28.02
N THR A 52 -30.21 -63.65 -26.92
CA THR A 52 -29.62 -64.94 -26.52
C THR A 52 -30.68 -65.94 -26.11
N ASP A 53 -30.47 -67.22 -26.46
CA ASP A 53 -31.22 -68.30 -25.82
C ASP A 53 -30.94 -68.30 -24.32
N LEU A 54 -31.95 -68.60 -23.53
CA LEU A 54 -31.80 -68.87 -22.11
C LEU A 54 -31.09 -70.19 -21.86
N VAL A 55 -31.40 -71.26 -22.59
CA VAL A 55 -30.85 -72.60 -22.33
C VAL A 55 -29.83 -72.93 -23.41
N MET A 56 -28.55 -72.91 -23.05
CA MET A 56 -27.45 -73.29 -23.94
C MET A 56 -26.45 -74.19 -23.19
N PRO A 57 -25.69 -75.05 -23.90
CA PRO A 57 -24.61 -75.81 -23.31
C PRO A 57 -23.52 -74.91 -22.67
N GLU A 58 -22.90 -75.41 -21.60
CA GLU A 58 -21.78 -74.79 -20.87
C GLU A 58 -22.12 -73.51 -20.10
N LEU A 59 -22.61 -72.48 -20.78
CA LEU A 59 -23.00 -71.20 -20.19
C LEU A 59 -24.36 -70.77 -20.73
N ASP A 60 -25.32 -70.64 -19.82
CA ASP A 60 -26.69 -70.27 -20.12
C ASP A 60 -26.82 -68.76 -20.44
N GLY A 61 -27.98 -68.35 -20.96
CA GLY A 61 -28.23 -66.96 -21.35
C GLY A 61 -28.12 -65.97 -20.19
N PHE A 62 -28.37 -66.41 -18.96
CA PHE A 62 -28.14 -65.60 -17.76
C PHE A 62 -26.66 -65.40 -17.48
N GLY A 63 -25.86 -66.47 -17.49
CA GLY A 63 -24.42 -66.39 -17.29
C GLY A 63 -23.73 -65.57 -18.38
N LEU A 64 -24.20 -65.64 -19.63
CA LEU A 64 -23.75 -64.77 -20.71
C LEU A 64 -24.11 -63.30 -20.43
N THR A 65 -25.35 -63.02 -20.03
CA THR A 65 -25.81 -61.66 -19.68
C THR A 65 -24.95 -61.05 -18.57
N THR A 66 -24.66 -61.81 -17.50
CA THR A 66 -23.83 -61.36 -16.39
C THR A 66 -22.43 -60.99 -16.87
N LYS A 67 -21.77 -61.85 -17.66
CA LYS A 67 -20.42 -61.58 -18.18
C LYS A 67 -20.35 -60.39 -19.15
N LEU A 68 -21.39 -60.20 -19.97
CA LEU A 68 -21.46 -59.03 -20.85
C LEU A 68 -21.64 -57.74 -20.04
N ARG A 69 -22.43 -57.80 -18.96
CA ARG A 69 -22.64 -56.65 -18.07
C ARG A 69 -21.49 -56.30 -17.15
N GLU A 70 -20.57 -57.22 -16.91
CA GLU A 70 -19.28 -56.89 -16.28
C GLU A 70 -18.44 -55.95 -17.15
N ARG A 71 -18.65 -55.97 -18.48
CA ARG A 71 -17.97 -55.09 -19.44
C ARG A 71 -18.78 -53.83 -19.72
N ASP A 72 -20.07 -53.99 -20.00
CA ASP A 72 -21.02 -52.91 -20.20
C ASP A 72 -22.25 -53.10 -19.28
N PRO A 73 -22.26 -52.47 -18.09
CA PRO A 73 -23.34 -52.62 -17.12
C PRO A 73 -24.74 -52.32 -17.67
N GLU A 74 -24.84 -51.55 -18.75
CA GLU A 74 -26.10 -51.14 -19.37
C GLU A 74 -26.45 -51.93 -20.65
N GLN A 75 -25.74 -53.02 -20.97
CA GLN A 75 -26.01 -53.86 -22.14
C GLN A 75 -27.47 -54.33 -22.17
N GLU A 76 -28.17 -53.96 -23.25
CA GLU A 76 -29.52 -54.47 -23.52
C GLU A 76 -29.44 -55.92 -23.99
N VAL A 77 -30.15 -56.79 -23.28
CA VAL A 77 -30.27 -58.20 -23.61
C VAL A 77 -31.74 -58.58 -23.76
N ILE A 78 -32.04 -59.32 -24.82
CA ILE A 78 -33.34 -59.94 -25.07
C ILE A 78 -33.15 -61.45 -24.91
N LEU A 79 -33.82 -62.03 -23.92
CA LEU A 79 -33.80 -63.48 -23.74
C LEU A 79 -34.87 -64.12 -24.60
N VAL A 80 -34.51 -65.22 -25.27
CA VAL A 80 -35.45 -66.05 -26.02
C VAL A 80 -35.42 -67.46 -25.43
N THR A 81 -36.57 -68.11 -25.19
CA THR A 81 -36.58 -69.40 -24.50
C THR A 81 -37.78 -70.28 -24.88
N GLN A 82 -37.61 -71.61 -24.91
CA GLN A 82 -38.73 -72.55 -24.99
C GLN A 82 -39.44 -72.77 -23.63
N ARG A 83 -38.87 -72.25 -22.54
CA ARG A 83 -39.30 -72.52 -21.16
C ARG A 83 -39.88 -71.25 -20.52
N THR A 84 -41.19 -71.26 -20.27
CA THR A 84 -41.97 -70.13 -19.71
C THR A 84 -42.46 -70.37 -18.29
N ASP A 85 -41.73 -71.15 -17.47
CA ASP A 85 -42.13 -71.42 -16.09
C ASP A 85 -41.98 -70.18 -15.17
N VAL A 86 -42.77 -70.15 -14.09
CA VAL A 86 -42.82 -69.02 -13.12
C VAL A 86 -41.43 -68.70 -12.54
N LYS A 87 -40.54 -69.70 -12.42
CA LYS A 87 -39.16 -69.52 -11.97
C LYS A 87 -38.29 -68.78 -12.99
N GLY A 88 -38.41 -69.10 -14.29
CA GLY A 88 -37.70 -68.38 -15.36
C GLY A 88 -38.06 -66.90 -15.41
N SER A 89 -39.34 -66.55 -15.24
CA SER A 89 -39.78 -65.14 -15.21
C SER A 89 -39.24 -64.37 -14.00
N ALA A 90 -39.20 -64.99 -12.81
CA ALA A 90 -38.62 -64.37 -11.61
C ALA A 90 -37.10 -64.18 -11.71
N MET A 91 -36.40 -65.13 -12.34
CA MET A 91 -34.96 -65.01 -12.61
C MET A 91 -34.65 -63.95 -13.66
N ALA A 92 -35.48 -63.81 -14.71
CA ALA A 92 -35.32 -62.75 -15.72
C ALA A 92 -35.45 -61.34 -15.14
N LEU A 93 -36.41 -61.13 -14.23
CA LEU A 93 -36.55 -59.89 -13.47
C LEU A 93 -35.35 -59.63 -12.56
N SER A 94 -34.88 -60.65 -11.85
CA SER A 94 -33.73 -60.55 -10.93
C SER A 94 -32.40 -60.29 -11.67
N ALA A 95 -32.27 -60.80 -12.89
CA ALA A 95 -31.13 -60.57 -13.78
C ALA A 95 -31.23 -59.24 -14.55
N GLY A 96 -32.28 -58.44 -14.33
CA GLY A 96 -32.46 -57.13 -14.98
C GLY A 96 -32.59 -57.19 -16.50
N VAL A 97 -33.05 -58.32 -17.06
CA VAL A 97 -33.30 -58.47 -18.51
C VAL A 97 -34.62 -57.77 -18.84
N ALA A 98 -34.60 -56.89 -19.85
CA ALA A 98 -35.74 -56.02 -20.13
C ALA A 98 -36.91 -56.74 -20.85
N VAL A 99 -36.62 -57.81 -21.60
CA VAL A 99 -37.62 -58.56 -22.38
C VAL A 99 -37.25 -60.05 -22.44
N VAL A 100 -38.25 -60.92 -22.27
CA VAL A 100 -38.15 -62.37 -22.50
C VAL A 100 -39.20 -62.77 -23.54
N LEU A 101 -38.79 -63.47 -24.59
CA LEU A 101 -39.65 -63.99 -25.65
C LEU A 101 -39.73 -65.52 -25.59
N ALA A 102 -40.90 -66.08 -25.87
CA ALA A 102 -41.11 -67.52 -25.90
C ALA A 102 -40.93 -68.07 -27.32
N LYS A 103 -40.24 -69.20 -27.48
CA LYS A 103 -40.15 -69.93 -28.76
C LYS A 103 -41.42 -70.80 -28.95
N PRO A 104 -42.02 -70.86 -30.16
CA PRO A 104 -41.61 -70.18 -31.39
C PRO A 104 -41.87 -68.66 -31.31
N VAL A 105 -40.87 -67.87 -31.74
CA VAL A 105 -40.96 -66.39 -31.72
C VAL A 105 -41.53 -65.90 -33.04
N ASP A 106 -42.61 -65.14 -32.98
CA ASP A 106 -43.17 -64.46 -34.16
C ASP A 106 -42.31 -63.26 -34.57
N GLU A 107 -42.21 -63.02 -35.88
CA GLU A 107 -41.41 -61.91 -36.44
C GLU A 107 -41.83 -60.56 -35.86
N SER A 108 -43.14 -60.33 -35.65
CA SER A 108 -43.66 -59.10 -35.04
C SER A 108 -43.17 -58.88 -33.61
N ASP A 109 -43.06 -59.95 -32.83
CA ASP A 109 -42.71 -59.87 -31.40
C ASP A 109 -41.21 -59.67 -31.22
N LEU A 110 -40.39 -60.36 -32.03
CA LEU A 110 -38.95 -60.14 -32.05
C LEU A 110 -38.61 -58.71 -32.47
N LEU A 111 -39.25 -58.22 -33.52
CA LEU A 111 -39.03 -56.86 -34.01
C LEU A 111 -39.49 -55.81 -33.00
N LEU A 112 -40.66 -55.97 -32.38
CA LEU A 112 -41.13 -55.05 -31.34
C LEU A 112 -40.18 -55.02 -30.13
N ALA A 113 -39.64 -56.17 -29.73
CA ALA A 113 -38.67 -56.25 -28.65
C ALA A 113 -37.36 -55.53 -28.99
N VAL A 114 -36.86 -55.71 -30.22
CA VAL A 114 -35.66 -55.04 -30.74
C VAL A 114 -35.88 -53.54 -30.89
N GLU A 115 -37.01 -53.09 -31.44
CA GLU A 115 -37.34 -51.67 -31.59
C GLU A 115 -37.32 -50.96 -30.23
N ARG A 116 -37.97 -51.53 -29.22
CA ARG A 116 -37.98 -50.99 -27.84
C ARG A 116 -36.60 -50.96 -27.20
N ALA A 117 -35.79 -51.99 -27.43
CA ALA A 117 -34.43 -52.04 -26.92
C ALA A 117 -33.54 -50.98 -27.62
N MET A 118 -33.68 -50.81 -28.94
CA MET A 118 -32.97 -49.79 -29.71
C MET A 118 -33.35 -48.37 -29.27
N GLU A 119 -34.62 -48.09 -28.99
CA GLU A 119 -35.05 -46.80 -28.43
C GLU A 119 -34.33 -46.48 -27.11
N ARG A 120 -34.21 -47.46 -26.20
CA ARG A 120 -33.47 -47.29 -24.94
C ARG A 120 -31.99 -47.02 -25.17
N VAL A 121 -31.34 -47.76 -26.07
CA VAL A 121 -29.93 -47.53 -26.44
C VAL A 121 -29.75 -46.10 -26.99
N GLN A 122 -30.64 -45.65 -27.88
CA GLN A 122 -30.56 -44.33 -28.49
C GLN A 122 -30.76 -43.22 -27.45
N LEU A 123 -31.76 -43.33 -26.58
CA LEU A 123 -32.00 -42.37 -25.50
C LEU A 123 -30.81 -42.28 -24.53
N ARG A 124 -30.16 -43.40 -24.21
CA ARG A 124 -28.95 -43.40 -23.37
C ARG A 124 -27.79 -42.68 -24.04
N ARG A 125 -27.54 -42.98 -25.33
CA ARG A 125 -26.51 -42.28 -26.11
C ARG A 125 -26.74 -40.78 -26.16
N GLU A 126 -27.98 -40.37 -26.42
CA GLU A 126 -28.36 -38.96 -26.43
C GLU A 126 -28.18 -38.31 -25.05
N ARG A 127 -28.61 -38.98 -23.97
CA ARG A 127 -28.42 -38.49 -22.60
C ARG A 127 -26.94 -38.35 -22.24
N SER A 128 -26.11 -39.35 -22.55
CA SER A 128 -24.66 -39.31 -22.29
C SER A 128 -23.97 -38.19 -23.07
N LYS A 129 -24.35 -38.00 -24.33
CA LYS A 129 -23.90 -36.88 -25.16
C LYS A 129 -24.29 -35.54 -24.55
N LEU A 130 -25.57 -35.35 -24.22
CA LEU A 130 -26.09 -34.12 -23.60
C LEU A 130 -25.45 -33.84 -22.24
N GLN A 131 -25.17 -34.86 -21.43
CA GLN A 131 -24.46 -34.71 -20.16
C GLN A 131 -23.02 -34.22 -20.37
N THR A 132 -22.33 -34.74 -21.39
CA THR A 132 -20.98 -34.31 -21.75
C THR A 132 -20.99 -32.86 -22.22
N GLU A 133 -21.90 -32.51 -23.13
CA GLU A 133 -22.08 -31.13 -23.63
C GLU A 133 -22.45 -30.15 -22.50
N ASN A 134 -23.35 -30.54 -21.59
CA ASN A 134 -23.69 -29.72 -20.43
C ASN A 134 -22.52 -29.51 -19.47
N LEU A 135 -21.69 -30.54 -19.25
CA LEU A 135 -20.52 -30.43 -18.40
C LEU A 135 -19.48 -29.47 -19.02
N GLU A 136 -19.25 -29.57 -20.33
CA GLU A 136 -18.39 -28.64 -21.06
C GLU A 136 -18.93 -27.21 -20.98
N PHE A 137 -20.23 -27.02 -21.22
CA PHE A 137 -20.87 -25.72 -21.13
C PHE A 137 -20.74 -25.12 -19.72
N ALA A 138 -20.99 -25.90 -18.67
CA ALA A 138 -20.82 -25.47 -17.28
C ALA A 138 -19.37 -25.07 -16.97
N ARG A 139 -18.38 -25.81 -17.50
CA ARG A 139 -16.95 -25.45 -17.38
C ARG A 139 -16.64 -24.12 -18.06
N TYR A 140 -17.14 -23.88 -19.27
CA TYR A 140 -16.97 -22.61 -19.97
C TYR A 140 -17.63 -21.44 -19.22
N GLN A 141 -18.85 -21.61 -18.73
CA GLN A 141 -19.53 -20.58 -17.93
C GLN A 141 -18.76 -20.25 -16.64
N ASN A 142 -18.24 -21.26 -15.95
CA ASN A 142 -17.44 -21.06 -14.74
C ASN A 142 -16.14 -20.30 -15.04
N LEU A 143 -15.47 -20.63 -16.15
CA LEU A 143 -14.28 -19.90 -16.60
C LEU A 143 -14.59 -18.44 -16.92
N HIS A 144 -15.68 -18.16 -17.63
CA HIS A 144 -16.12 -16.80 -17.93
C HIS A 144 -16.45 -16.00 -16.67
N GLN A 145 -17.15 -16.60 -15.70
CA GLN A 145 -17.48 -15.97 -14.43
C GLN A 145 -16.21 -15.57 -13.66
N ARG A 146 -15.22 -16.45 -13.58
CA ARG A 146 -13.91 -16.15 -12.97
C ARG A 146 -13.21 -14.99 -13.69
N CYS A 147 -13.25 -14.96 -15.03
CA CYS A 147 -12.65 -13.87 -15.80
C CYS A 147 -13.33 -12.52 -15.51
N LEU A 148 -14.66 -12.49 -15.41
CA LEU A 148 -15.40 -11.27 -15.05
C LEU A 148 -15.06 -10.78 -13.65
N GLU A 149 -14.92 -11.68 -12.69
CA GLU A 149 -14.52 -11.34 -11.32
C GLU A 149 -13.13 -10.68 -11.29
N LEU A 150 -12.16 -11.23 -12.03
CA LEU A 150 -10.82 -10.64 -12.17
C LEU A 150 -10.84 -9.26 -12.83
N LEU A 151 -11.78 -8.98 -13.73
CA LEU A 151 -11.91 -7.68 -14.37
C LEU A 151 -12.65 -6.65 -13.51
N SER A 152 -13.47 -7.12 -12.56
CA SER A 152 -14.37 -6.27 -11.77
C SER A 152 -13.70 -5.55 -10.60
N GLN A 153 -12.54 -6.04 -10.13
CA GLN A 153 -11.85 -5.53 -8.94
C GLN A 153 -10.53 -4.85 -9.32
N PRO A 154 -10.33 -3.55 -9.04
CA PRO A 154 -9.10 -2.83 -9.38
C PRO A 154 -7.99 -2.95 -8.32
N ASP A 155 -8.20 -3.68 -7.22
CA ASP A 155 -7.20 -3.88 -6.16
C ASP A 155 -6.09 -4.83 -6.63
N LEU A 156 -4.88 -4.29 -6.77
CA LEU A 156 -3.74 -5.03 -7.31
C LEU A 156 -3.22 -6.12 -6.36
N GLU A 157 -3.27 -5.92 -5.03
CA GLU A 157 -2.81 -6.94 -4.08
C GLU A 157 -3.77 -8.12 -4.05
N TRP A 158 -5.06 -7.84 -3.99
CA TRP A 158 -6.10 -8.87 -4.08
C TRP A 158 -6.04 -9.65 -5.41
N LEU A 159 -5.85 -8.94 -6.53
CA LEU A 159 -5.75 -9.55 -7.85
C LEU A 159 -4.58 -10.53 -7.95
N GLN A 160 -3.42 -10.20 -7.37
CA GLN A 160 -2.23 -11.05 -7.43
C GLN A 160 -2.48 -12.41 -6.79
N GLU A 161 -3.04 -12.42 -5.59
CA GLU A 161 -3.37 -13.67 -4.89
C GLU A 161 -4.47 -14.45 -5.59
N ARG A 162 -5.50 -13.75 -6.06
CA ARG A 162 -6.64 -14.37 -6.73
C ARG A 162 -6.22 -15.03 -8.02
N VAL A 163 -5.50 -14.33 -8.91
CA VAL A 163 -5.04 -14.86 -10.20
C VAL A 163 -4.23 -16.15 -10.04
N ALA A 164 -3.31 -16.20 -9.08
CA ALA A 164 -2.52 -17.40 -8.82
C ALA A 164 -3.41 -18.59 -8.42
N ALA A 165 -4.41 -18.35 -7.56
CA ALA A 165 -5.36 -19.37 -7.11
C ALA A 165 -6.26 -19.88 -8.25
N GLU A 166 -6.79 -18.96 -9.05
CA GLU A 166 -7.69 -19.28 -10.15
C GLU A 166 -6.98 -20.06 -11.25
N LEU A 167 -5.74 -19.67 -11.60
CA LEU A 167 -4.93 -20.41 -12.56
C LEU A 167 -4.59 -21.83 -12.07
N ALA A 168 -4.21 -21.98 -10.80
CA ALA A 168 -3.95 -23.29 -10.21
C ALA A 168 -5.20 -24.18 -10.27
N ALA A 169 -6.36 -23.66 -9.86
CA ALA A 169 -7.60 -24.41 -9.81
C ALA A 169 -8.11 -24.83 -11.20
N VAL A 170 -8.00 -23.95 -12.20
CA VAL A 170 -8.51 -24.23 -13.56
C VAL A 170 -7.60 -25.16 -14.36
N CYS A 171 -6.30 -25.18 -14.03
CA CYS A 171 -5.32 -26.01 -14.72
C CYS A 171 -4.96 -27.30 -13.96
N ASP A 172 -5.71 -27.62 -12.90
CA ASP A 172 -5.45 -28.75 -12.00
C ASP A 172 -3.99 -28.80 -11.51
N ALA A 173 -3.45 -27.65 -11.11
CA ALA A 173 -2.10 -27.51 -10.57
C ALA A 173 -2.15 -27.39 -9.04
N GLN A 174 -1.26 -28.08 -8.33
CA GLN A 174 -1.18 -27.96 -6.86
C GLN A 174 -0.37 -26.74 -6.41
N SER A 175 0.46 -26.20 -7.31
CA SER A 175 1.41 -25.15 -7.03
C SER A 175 1.34 -24.04 -8.07
N ALA A 176 1.40 -22.78 -7.63
CA ALA A 176 1.42 -21.62 -8.51
C ALA A 176 2.31 -20.50 -7.96
N ALA A 177 3.09 -19.86 -8.83
CA ALA A 177 3.82 -18.64 -8.54
C ALA A 177 3.49 -17.56 -9.58
N LEU A 178 3.48 -16.31 -9.16
CA LEU A 178 3.09 -15.17 -9.98
C LEU A 178 4.08 -14.02 -9.82
N TRP A 179 4.58 -13.53 -10.96
CA TRP A 179 5.39 -12.34 -11.07
C TRP A 179 4.65 -11.25 -11.83
N ILE A 180 4.73 -10.01 -11.34
CA ILE A 180 4.15 -8.83 -11.98
C ILE A 180 5.25 -7.83 -12.32
N ALA A 181 5.16 -7.21 -13.50
CA ALA A 181 6.12 -6.23 -13.97
C ALA A 181 6.08 -4.95 -13.11
N ASP A 182 7.25 -4.43 -12.73
CA ASP A 182 7.43 -3.12 -12.10
C ASP A 182 7.41 -1.97 -13.11
N ASP A 183 7.60 -0.74 -12.64
CA ASP A 183 7.61 0.46 -13.51
C ASP A 183 8.84 0.52 -14.43
N ARG A 184 9.86 -0.32 -14.18
CA ARG A 184 11.05 -0.48 -15.03
C ARG A 184 10.95 -1.73 -15.92
N GLY A 185 9.82 -2.45 -15.89
CA GLY A 185 9.59 -3.66 -16.69
C GLY A 185 10.16 -4.95 -16.10
N HIS A 186 10.71 -4.96 -14.88
CA HIS A 186 11.22 -6.18 -14.26
C HIS A 186 10.09 -6.97 -13.61
N LEU A 187 10.10 -8.29 -13.74
CA LEU A 187 9.13 -9.19 -13.15
C LEU A 187 9.48 -9.45 -11.68
N ILE A 188 8.62 -9.04 -10.76
CA ILE A 188 8.82 -9.20 -9.30
C ILE A 188 7.85 -10.24 -8.78
N LEU A 189 8.32 -11.18 -7.96
CA LEU A 189 7.47 -12.20 -7.34
C LEU A 189 6.45 -11.52 -6.41
N ARG A 190 5.16 -11.78 -6.62
CA ARG A 190 4.06 -11.13 -5.89
C ARG A 190 3.19 -12.10 -5.11
N ALA A 191 2.92 -13.27 -5.69
CA ALA A 191 2.15 -14.30 -5.03
C ALA A 191 2.75 -15.67 -5.34
N TYR A 192 2.67 -16.57 -4.37
CA TYR A 192 2.95 -17.98 -4.59
C TYR A 192 2.07 -18.82 -3.65
N ARG A 193 1.70 -20.02 -4.06
CA ARG A 193 0.85 -20.96 -3.32
C ARG A 193 1.26 -22.40 -3.62
N GLY A 194 0.90 -23.31 -2.71
CA GLY A 194 1.17 -24.73 -2.84
C GLY A 194 2.49 -25.16 -2.18
N LEU A 195 3.09 -26.22 -2.72
CA LEU A 195 4.29 -26.87 -2.17
C LEU A 195 5.61 -26.26 -2.69
N LEU A 196 5.54 -25.05 -3.26
CA LEU A 196 6.72 -24.34 -3.76
C LEU A 196 7.59 -23.87 -2.59
N ASP A 197 8.87 -24.28 -2.62
CA ASP A 197 9.87 -23.70 -1.73
C ASP A 197 10.33 -22.35 -2.28
N LYS A 198 10.08 -21.30 -1.50
CA LYS A 198 10.38 -19.91 -1.83
C LYS A 198 11.85 -19.71 -2.21
N GLN A 199 12.78 -20.52 -1.68
CA GLN A 199 14.21 -20.39 -1.97
C GLN A 199 14.56 -20.66 -3.43
N PHE A 200 13.74 -21.45 -4.14
CA PHE A 200 13.95 -21.76 -5.56
C PHE A 200 13.20 -20.81 -6.50
N LEU A 201 12.42 -19.86 -5.98
CA LEU A 201 11.73 -18.85 -6.77
C LEU A 201 12.58 -17.58 -6.83
N ALA A 202 12.90 -17.12 -8.04
CA ALA A 202 13.60 -15.86 -8.23
C ALA A 202 12.70 -14.70 -7.74
N GLU A 203 13.18 -13.89 -6.78
CA GLU A 203 12.41 -12.72 -6.30
C GLU A 203 12.22 -11.67 -7.41
N ARG A 204 13.18 -11.58 -8.34
CA ARG A 204 13.18 -10.64 -9.45
C ARG A 204 13.74 -11.30 -10.70
N MET A 205 13.08 -11.14 -11.84
CA MET A 205 13.53 -11.58 -13.16
C MET A 205 13.52 -10.40 -14.14
N SER A 206 14.53 -10.32 -15.01
CA SER A 206 14.50 -9.39 -16.14
C SER A 206 13.91 -10.10 -17.35
N PRO A 207 12.90 -9.54 -18.05
CA PRO A 207 12.36 -10.13 -19.27
C PRO A 207 13.24 -9.83 -20.49
N ASP A 208 14.57 -9.91 -20.33
CA ASP A 208 15.54 -9.73 -21.42
C ASP A 208 15.92 -11.09 -22.03
N GLY A 209 16.38 -11.08 -23.28
CA GLY A 209 16.88 -12.29 -23.95
C GLY A 209 15.78 -13.33 -24.28
N PRO A 210 16.08 -14.64 -24.17
CA PRO A 210 15.18 -15.71 -24.61
C PRO A 210 13.81 -15.74 -23.91
N LEU A 211 13.79 -15.44 -22.61
CA LEU A 211 12.55 -15.39 -21.82
C LEU A 211 11.64 -14.25 -22.31
N GLY A 212 12.21 -13.07 -22.55
CA GLY A 212 11.49 -11.92 -23.10
C GLY A 212 10.83 -12.20 -24.45
N ASN A 213 11.52 -12.91 -25.34
CA ASN A 213 10.97 -13.29 -26.65
C ASN A 213 9.78 -14.25 -26.50
N ARG A 214 9.92 -15.27 -25.64
CA ARG A 214 8.84 -16.22 -25.31
C ARG A 214 7.63 -15.53 -24.71
N LEU A 215 7.83 -14.59 -23.78
CA LEU A 215 6.72 -13.85 -23.16
C LEU A 215 5.91 -13.08 -24.20
N ARG A 216 6.59 -12.42 -25.15
CA ARG A 216 5.93 -11.62 -26.22
C ARG A 216 5.11 -12.44 -27.20
N GLU A 217 5.33 -13.76 -27.29
CA GLU A 217 4.46 -14.66 -28.06
C GLU A 217 3.05 -14.74 -27.46
N ALA A 218 2.85 -14.31 -26.20
CA ALA A 218 1.56 -14.25 -25.50
C ALA A 218 0.79 -15.59 -25.49
N MET A 219 1.55 -16.70 -25.54
CA MET A 219 1.04 -18.06 -25.54
C MET A 219 1.60 -18.82 -24.34
N PRO A 220 0.75 -19.49 -23.54
CA PRO A 220 1.24 -20.38 -22.49
C PRO A 220 2.03 -21.55 -23.08
N TRP A 221 3.07 -21.98 -22.38
CA TRP A 221 3.90 -23.10 -22.81
C TRP A 221 4.25 -24.02 -21.64
N ILE A 222 4.43 -25.30 -21.96
CA ILE A 222 4.88 -26.30 -21.00
C ILE A 222 6.39 -26.43 -21.15
N ALA A 223 7.11 -26.27 -20.06
CA ALA A 223 8.52 -26.65 -19.95
C ALA A 223 8.62 -27.92 -19.11
N ARG A 224 9.51 -28.84 -19.49
CA ARG A 224 9.83 -30.02 -18.67
C ARG A 224 11.06 -29.70 -17.85
N ASP A 225 10.85 -29.49 -16.55
CA ASP A 225 11.94 -29.43 -15.58
C ASP A 225 12.28 -30.86 -15.12
N GLU A 226 13.46 -31.08 -14.53
CA GLU A 226 13.96 -32.40 -14.12
C GLU A 226 13.07 -33.11 -13.06
N ARG A 227 12.16 -32.37 -12.42
CA ARG A 227 11.27 -32.87 -11.34
C ARG A 227 9.80 -33.03 -11.73
N SER A 228 9.23 -32.12 -12.52
CA SER A 228 7.81 -32.12 -12.93
C SER A 228 7.61 -31.21 -14.15
N PRO A 229 6.63 -31.46 -15.04
CA PRO A 229 6.22 -30.48 -16.03
C PRO A 229 5.71 -29.19 -15.36
N VAL A 230 6.04 -28.05 -15.98
CA VAL A 230 5.71 -26.70 -15.52
C VAL A 230 5.00 -25.96 -16.64
N LEU A 231 3.84 -25.38 -16.36
CA LEU A 231 3.07 -24.55 -17.29
C LEU A 231 3.31 -23.07 -16.99
N TYR A 232 3.93 -22.37 -17.93
CA TYR A 232 4.14 -20.93 -17.88
C TYR A 232 3.03 -20.20 -18.62
N VAL A 233 2.49 -19.16 -18.00
CA VAL A 233 1.35 -18.38 -18.49
C VAL A 233 1.74 -16.91 -18.56
N PRO A 234 2.08 -16.38 -19.75
CA PRO A 234 2.47 -14.98 -19.92
C PRO A 234 1.25 -14.05 -19.84
N PHE A 235 1.39 -12.91 -19.18
CA PHE A 235 0.36 -11.85 -19.15
C PHE A 235 0.85 -10.71 -20.03
N VAL A 236 0.27 -10.55 -21.22
CA VAL A 236 0.73 -9.57 -22.21
C VAL A 236 -0.45 -8.83 -22.82
N ILE A 237 -0.34 -7.50 -22.92
CA ILE A 237 -1.35 -6.64 -23.57
C ILE A 237 -0.67 -5.71 -24.55
N GLY A 238 -1.08 -5.76 -25.82
CA GLY A 238 -0.56 -4.85 -26.85
C GLY A 238 0.96 -4.90 -26.99
N GLY A 239 1.57 -6.07 -26.75
CA GLY A 239 3.03 -6.28 -26.77
C GLY A 239 3.76 -5.90 -25.47
N GLU A 240 3.05 -5.35 -24.48
CA GLU A 240 3.59 -4.98 -23.18
C GLU A 240 3.46 -6.15 -22.18
N ILE A 241 4.56 -6.54 -21.53
CA ILE A 241 4.60 -7.64 -20.56
C ILE A 241 4.11 -7.14 -19.20
N MET A 242 2.94 -7.62 -18.77
CA MET A 242 2.34 -7.29 -17.48
C MET A 242 2.81 -8.22 -16.36
N GLY A 243 3.14 -9.47 -16.69
CA GLY A 243 3.48 -10.49 -15.71
C GLY A 243 3.71 -11.88 -16.31
N LEU A 244 4.02 -12.82 -15.44
CA LEU A 244 4.18 -14.24 -15.75
C LEU A 244 3.66 -15.05 -14.57
N ALA A 245 2.85 -16.07 -14.83
CA ALA A 245 2.55 -17.10 -13.85
C ALA A 245 3.26 -18.42 -14.21
N GLN A 246 3.61 -19.18 -13.19
CA GLN A 246 4.18 -20.52 -13.29
C GLN A 246 3.29 -21.47 -12.50
N LEU A 247 2.80 -22.52 -13.14
CA LEU A 247 2.01 -23.58 -12.54
C LEU A 247 2.82 -24.87 -12.53
N SER A 248 2.88 -25.55 -11.39
CA SER A 248 3.67 -26.77 -11.19
C SER A 248 2.83 -27.83 -10.50
N ASP A 249 3.34 -29.06 -10.45
CA ASP A 249 2.71 -30.19 -9.76
C ASP A 249 1.27 -30.47 -10.27
N PRO A 250 1.09 -30.85 -11.54
CA PRO A 250 -0.23 -31.18 -12.08
C PRO A 250 -0.81 -32.42 -11.39
N VAL A 251 -2.09 -32.35 -10.99
CA VAL A 251 -2.79 -33.43 -10.28
C VAL A 251 -2.82 -34.73 -11.10
N ALA A 252 -2.96 -34.63 -12.43
CA ALA A 252 -2.99 -35.77 -13.34
C ALA A 252 -1.60 -36.13 -13.93
N GLY A 253 -0.51 -35.59 -13.38
CA GLY A 253 0.87 -35.89 -13.77
C GLY A 253 1.41 -35.16 -15.00
N ASP A 254 0.56 -34.60 -15.87
CA ASP A 254 0.99 -33.72 -16.97
C ASP A 254 -0.07 -32.64 -17.30
N PHE A 255 0.36 -31.57 -17.97
CA PHE A 255 -0.54 -30.53 -18.49
C PHE A 255 -1.00 -30.85 -19.91
N ARG A 256 -2.31 -30.80 -20.13
CA ARG A 256 -2.94 -31.10 -21.42
C ARG A 256 -3.22 -29.84 -22.23
N SER A 257 -3.56 -30.01 -23.51
CA SER A 257 -3.93 -28.90 -24.40
C SER A 257 -5.15 -28.11 -23.91
N GLU A 258 -6.05 -28.74 -23.15
CA GLU A 258 -7.17 -28.07 -22.48
C GLU A 258 -6.68 -27.09 -21.39
N HIS A 259 -5.72 -27.49 -20.55
CA HIS A 259 -5.14 -26.62 -19.51
C HIS A 259 -4.44 -25.41 -20.12
N VAL A 260 -3.69 -25.60 -21.20
CA VAL A 260 -3.03 -24.51 -21.94
C VAL A 260 -4.07 -23.50 -22.47
N ARG A 261 -5.20 -23.98 -22.98
CA ARG A 261 -6.29 -23.14 -23.48
C ARG A 261 -6.95 -22.34 -22.36
N TYR A 262 -7.26 -22.97 -21.24
CA TYR A 262 -7.89 -22.29 -20.11
C TYR A 262 -6.95 -21.28 -19.44
N ALA A 263 -5.68 -21.67 -19.26
CA ALA A 263 -4.63 -20.77 -18.78
C ALA A 263 -4.49 -19.52 -19.66
N LYS A 264 -4.61 -19.67 -20.99
CA LYS A 264 -4.58 -18.54 -21.90
C LYS A 264 -5.74 -17.57 -21.66
N ILE A 265 -6.98 -18.07 -21.63
CA ILE A 265 -8.17 -17.22 -21.46
C ILE A 265 -8.10 -16.45 -20.13
N LEU A 266 -7.74 -17.14 -19.05
CA LEU A 266 -7.65 -16.53 -17.73
C LEU A 266 -6.43 -15.61 -17.60
N GLY A 267 -5.30 -15.97 -18.22
CA GLY A 267 -4.09 -15.15 -18.27
C GLY A 267 -4.29 -13.83 -19.04
N ASP A 268 -5.01 -13.87 -20.17
CA ASP A 268 -5.35 -12.66 -20.94
C ASP A 268 -6.26 -11.74 -20.11
N SER A 269 -7.24 -12.30 -19.39
CA SER A 269 -8.12 -11.55 -18.50
C SER A 269 -7.36 -10.96 -17.30
N ALA A 270 -6.47 -11.75 -16.69
CA ALA A 270 -5.60 -11.31 -15.60
C ALA A 270 -4.67 -10.18 -16.04
N ALA A 271 -4.12 -10.24 -17.26
CA ALA A 271 -3.31 -9.16 -17.80
C ALA A 271 -4.08 -7.83 -17.81
N VAL A 272 -5.37 -7.86 -18.18
CA VAL A 272 -6.22 -6.65 -18.24
C VAL A 272 -6.51 -6.13 -16.84
N GLY A 273 -6.85 -7.03 -15.91
CA GLY A 273 -7.05 -6.69 -14.50
C GLY A 273 -5.81 -6.03 -13.89
N VAL A 274 -4.63 -6.64 -14.07
CA VAL A 274 -3.33 -6.10 -13.60
C VAL A 274 -3.04 -4.74 -14.20
N LYS A 275 -3.25 -4.55 -15.51
CA LYS A 275 -3.05 -3.26 -16.18
C LYS A 275 -3.96 -2.18 -15.61
N ASN A 276 -5.23 -2.49 -15.38
CA ASN A 276 -6.20 -1.57 -14.79
C ASN A 276 -5.85 -1.22 -13.34
N GLY A 277 -5.47 -2.22 -12.53
CA GLY A 277 -5.03 -2.00 -11.15
C GLY A 277 -3.77 -1.13 -11.07
N ARG A 278 -2.77 -1.38 -11.93
CA ARG A 278 -1.58 -0.53 -12.05
C ARG A 278 -1.93 0.90 -12.48
N ARG A 279 -2.84 1.06 -13.44
CA ARG A 279 -3.31 2.39 -13.89
C ARG A 279 -4.05 3.13 -12.77
N MET A 280 -4.88 2.43 -11.98
CA MET A 280 -5.57 3.01 -10.83
C MET A 280 -4.56 3.47 -9.76
N LEU A 281 -3.58 2.63 -9.44
CA LEU A 281 -2.51 2.99 -8.51
C LEU A 281 -1.67 4.17 -9.01
N ALA A 282 -1.38 4.22 -10.32
CA ALA A 282 -0.69 5.35 -10.94
C ALA A 282 -1.54 6.63 -10.90
N LEU A 283 -2.86 6.54 -11.12
CA LEU A 283 -3.78 7.67 -10.98
C LEU A 283 -3.90 8.14 -9.54
N GLN A 284 -3.96 7.22 -8.57
CA GLN A 284 -3.89 7.55 -7.15
C GLN A 284 -2.58 8.30 -6.84
N ARG A 285 -1.43 7.81 -7.34
CA ARG A 285 -0.12 8.47 -7.23
C ARG A 285 -0.08 9.86 -7.87
N LEU A 286 -0.68 10.04 -9.04
CA LEU A 286 -0.83 11.35 -9.69
C LEU A 286 -1.80 12.28 -8.94
N GLY A 287 -2.73 11.72 -8.17
CA GLY A 287 -3.58 12.45 -7.24
C GLY A 287 -2.90 12.80 -5.92
N LEU A 288 -1.75 12.18 -5.58
CA LEU A 288 -1.04 12.42 -4.31
C LEU A 288 -0.37 13.78 -4.23
N ARG A 289 -0.08 14.44 -5.37
CA ARG A 289 0.62 15.72 -5.39
C ARG A 289 -0.21 16.79 -6.09
N ASP A 290 -0.20 18.00 -5.53
CA ASP A 290 -0.78 19.18 -6.14
C ASP A 290 -0.03 19.53 -7.44
N ARG A 291 -0.77 19.73 -8.53
CA ARG A 291 -0.21 19.89 -9.88
C ARG A 291 0.65 21.15 -10.03
N ASP A 292 0.34 22.20 -9.27
CA ASP A 292 1.00 23.50 -9.39
C ASP A 292 2.27 23.57 -8.54
N THR A 293 2.33 22.83 -7.44
CA THR A 293 3.39 22.95 -6.42
C THR A 293 4.22 21.69 -6.21
N ALA A 294 3.78 20.54 -6.71
CA ALA A 294 4.33 19.21 -6.41
C ALA A 294 4.34 18.81 -4.92
N ALA A 295 3.75 19.62 -4.03
CA ALA A 295 3.52 19.26 -2.63
C ALA A 295 2.48 18.13 -2.54
N TYR A 296 2.55 17.30 -1.49
CA TYR A 296 1.56 16.25 -1.31
C TYR A 296 0.17 16.82 -1.00
N ASN A 297 -0.87 16.07 -1.32
CA ASN A 297 -2.24 16.38 -0.94
C ASN A 297 -2.45 16.09 0.55
N LEU A 298 -3.54 16.65 1.10
CA LEU A 298 -3.85 16.47 2.52
C LEU A 298 -4.13 15.00 2.88
N SER A 299 -4.82 14.24 2.02
CA SER A 299 -5.17 12.83 2.29
C SER A 299 -3.94 11.92 2.47
N TYR A 300 -2.89 12.11 1.67
CA TYR A 300 -1.63 11.39 1.81
C TYR A 300 -0.91 11.81 3.08
N PHE A 301 -0.89 13.11 3.35
CA PHE A 301 -0.23 13.66 4.52
C PHE A 301 -0.83 13.13 5.82
N THR A 302 -2.16 13.06 5.92
CA THR A 302 -2.83 12.53 7.11
C THR A 302 -2.58 11.04 7.32
N ASP A 303 -2.55 10.24 6.24
CA ASP A 303 -2.16 8.82 6.31
C ASP A 303 -0.70 8.65 6.76
N TYR A 304 0.22 9.44 6.19
CA TYR A 304 1.63 9.43 6.59
C TYR A 304 1.81 9.85 8.05
N ALA A 305 1.18 10.95 8.49
CA ALA A 305 1.24 11.43 9.86
C ALA A 305 0.67 10.40 10.85
N SER A 306 -0.42 9.72 10.51
CA SER A 306 -1.00 8.65 11.34
C SER A 306 -0.03 7.48 11.52
N LYS A 307 0.67 7.08 10.44
CA LYS A 307 1.72 6.06 10.50
C LYS A 307 2.91 6.52 11.34
N GLU A 308 3.29 7.79 11.24
CA GLU A 308 4.41 8.35 11.99
C GLU A 308 4.09 8.45 13.49
N ILE A 309 2.88 8.85 13.87
CA ILE A 309 2.37 8.81 15.26
C ILE A 309 2.47 7.39 15.82
N TYR A 310 2.03 6.38 15.05
CA TYR A 310 2.12 4.99 15.48
C TYR A 310 3.58 4.55 15.72
N LYS A 311 4.50 4.86 14.81
CA LYS A 311 5.93 4.55 14.97
C LYS A 311 6.53 5.28 16.17
N ALA A 312 6.28 6.58 16.28
CA ALA A 312 6.81 7.44 17.33
C ALA A 312 6.37 6.94 18.72
N ARG A 313 5.09 6.61 18.88
CA ARG A 313 4.54 6.03 20.11
C ARG A 313 5.19 4.68 20.44
N ARG A 314 5.37 3.81 19.44
CA ARG A 314 5.95 2.48 19.64
C ARG A 314 7.42 2.50 20.05
N TYR A 315 8.20 3.42 19.49
CA TYR A 315 9.65 3.49 19.69
C TYR A 315 10.09 4.60 20.65
N GLY A 316 9.14 5.34 21.26
CA GLY A 316 9.45 6.47 22.14
C GLY A 316 10.18 7.60 21.43
N ARG A 317 9.90 7.82 20.13
CA ARG A 317 10.54 8.88 19.34
C ARG A 317 9.69 10.14 19.33
N THR A 318 10.34 11.28 19.10
CA THR A 318 9.69 12.57 18.87
C THR A 318 9.67 12.88 17.38
N PHE A 319 8.66 13.63 16.96
CA PHE A 319 8.63 14.29 15.65
C PHE A 319 7.89 15.60 15.80
N SER A 320 8.13 16.52 14.87
CA SER A 320 7.45 17.82 14.87
C SER A 320 6.55 17.98 13.66
N LEU A 321 5.38 18.57 13.91
CA LEU A 321 4.46 19.03 12.89
C LEU A 321 4.57 20.55 12.79
N LEU A 322 4.64 21.08 11.58
CA LEU A 322 4.64 22.51 11.32
C LEU A 322 3.46 22.87 10.42
N THR A 323 2.87 24.03 10.69
CA THR A 323 1.86 24.64 9.82
C THR A 323 2.35 26.01 9.39
N PHE A 324 2.23 26.32 8.10
CA PHE A 324 2.50 27.63 7.55
C PHE A 324 1.25 28.22 6.92
N SER A 325 1.05 29.52 7.08
CA SER A 325 -0.07 30.27 6.51
C SER A 325 0.42 31.53 5.81
N VAL A 326 -0.10 31.81 4.61
CA VAL A 326 0.16 33.04 3.85
C VAL A 326 -1.02 34.00 4.05
N ASP A 327 -0.91 34.88 5.05
CA ASP A 327 -2.03 35.71 5.52
C ASP A 327 -2.57 36.65 4.41
N ASN A 328 -1.69 37.19 3.57
CA ASN A 328 -2.07 38.18 2.55
C ASN A 328 -2.38 37.58 1.17
N LEU A 329 -2.41 36.26 1.01
CA LEU A 329 -2.65 35.63 -0.29
C LEU A 329 -3.98 36.04 -0.96
N PRO A 330 -5.11 36.19 -0.23
CA PRO A 330 -6.35 36.70 -0.83
C PRO A 330 -6.18 38.10 -1.43
N LEU A 331 -5.39 38.96 -0.77
CA LEU A 331 -5.12 40.31 -1.24
C LEU A 331 -4.19 40.31 -2.46
N VAL A 332 -3.18 39.44 -2.48
CA VAL A 332 -2.34 39.18 -3.67
C VAL A 332 -3.20 38.77 -4.86
N ARG A 333 -4.09 37.80 -4.67
CA ARG A 333 -4.98 37.31 -5.73
C ARG A 333 -5.91 38.40 -6.26
N MET A 334 -6.40 39.27 -5.37
CA MET A 334 -7.29 40.37 -5.73
C MET A 334 -6.57 41.51 -6.46
N ARG A 335 -5.35 41.88 -6.04
CA ARG A 335 -4.62 43.04 -6.57
C ARG A 335 -3.66 42.73 -7.71
N LEU A 336 -2.96 41.61 -7.64
CA LEU A 336 -1.93 41.22 -8.61
C LEU A 336 -2.47 40.16 -9.59
N GLY A 337 -3.39 39.32 -9.13
CA GLY A 337 -4.07 38.33 -9.95
C GLY A 337 -3.75 36.89 -9.55
N VAL A 338 -4.43 35.95 -10.20
CA VAL A 338 -4.24 34.50 -9.96
C VAL A 338 -2.81 34.02 -10.33
N PRO A 339 -2.17 34.47 -11.43
CA PRO A 339 -0.81 34.04 -11.76
C PRO A 339 0.21 34.38 -10.67
N ASP A 340 0.19 35.60 -10.12
CA ASP A 340 1.08 36.03 -9.04
C ASP A 340 0.81 35.27 -7.73
N ALA A 341 -0.46 35.01 -7.40
CA ALA A 341 -0.80 34.20 -6.23
C ALA A 341 -0.24 32.77 -6.36
N LYS A 342 -0.31 32.17 -7.55
CA LYS A 342 0.31 30.86 -7.82
C LYS A 342 1.84 30.94 -7.78
N LEU A 343 2.43 32.01 -8.30
CA LEU A 343 3.88 32.24 -8.28
C LEU A 343 4.40 32.32 -6.84
N ALA A 344 3.72 33.06 -5.97
CA ALA A 344 4.06 33.16 -4.55
C ALA A 344 4.04 31.78 -3.87
N VAL A 345 2.95 31.03 -4.02
CA VAL A 345 2.81 29.70 -3.42
C VAL A 345 3.86 28.73 -3.97
N ARG A 346 4.15 28.77 -5.27
CA ARG A 346 5.19 27.93 -5.88
C ARG A 346 6.58 28.29 -5.37
N GLY A 347 6.88 29.58 -5.22
CA GLY A 347 8.13 30.06 -4.62
C GLY A 347 8.30 29.56 -3.18
N ILE A 348 7.25 29.65 -2.37
CA ILE A 348 7.27 29.17 -0.97
C ILE A 348 7.56 27.67 -0.89
N ILE A 349 6.82 26.84 -1.66
CA ILE A 349 7.03 25.39 -1.66
C ILE A 349 8.41 25.00 -2.20
N LYS A 350 8.91 25.73 -3.19
CA LYS A 350 10.26 25.51 -3.74
C LYS A 350 11.36 25.89 -2.74
N ALA A 351 11.17 26.96 -1.97
CA ALA A 351 12.07 27.33 -0.87
C ALA A 351 12.08 26.23 0.21
N PHE A 352 10.90 25.75 0.62
CA PHE A 352 10.78 24.63 1.56
C PHE A 352 11.44 23.36 1.01
N GLY A 353 11.24 23.06 -0.27
CA GLY A 353 11.82 21.89 -0.94
C GLY A 353 13.36 21.83 -0.93
N ARG A 354 14.05 22.96 -0.75
CA ARG A 354 15.53 23.00 -0.66
C ARG A 354 16.07 22.76 0.75
N ILE A 355 15.24 22.95 1.77
CA ILE A 355 15.66 22.86 3.18
C ILE A 355 15.22 21.56 3.87
N VAL A 356 14.18 20.91 3.32
CA VAL A 356 13.65 19.65 3.86
C VAL A 356 14.57 18.48 3.53
N ARG A 357 14.62 17.51 4.45
CA ARG A 357 15.31 16.22 4.28
C ARG A 357 14.43 15.26 3.46
N ASP A 358 15.01 14.18 2.95
CA ASP A 358 14.28 13.14 2.22
C ASP A 358 13.16 12.49 3.04
N SER A 359 13.29 12.47 4.37
CA SER A 359 12.31 11.94 5.32
C SER A 359 11.14 12.90 5.59
N ASP A 360 11.33 14.18 5.31
CA ASP A 360 10.37 15.22 5.66
C ASP A 360 9.29 15.29 4.57
N VAL A 361 8.05 15.56 4.99
CA VAL A 361 6.90 15.57 4.06
C VAL A 361 6.28 16.95 4.06
N ILE A 362 6.12 17.55 2.88
CA ILE A 362 5.41 18.82 2.67
C ILE A 362 4.07 18.52 2.01
N ALA A 363 2.99 19.07 2.56
CA ALA A 363 1.65 18.98 1.99
C ALA A 363 0.96 20.34 1.90
N LYS A 364 0.12 20.47 0.88
CA LYS A 364 -0.77 21.62 0.70
C LYS A 364 -2.12 21.30 1.32
N ALA A 365 -2.43 21.93 2.45
CA ALA A 365 -3.69 21.74 3.16
C ALA A 365 -4.81 22.58 2.56
N SER A 366 -4.49 23.81 2.13
CA SER A 366 -5.41 24.69 1.41
C SER A 366 -4.63 25.60 0.43
N GLU A 367 -5.29 26.59 -0.18
CA GLU A 367 -4.56 27.60 -0.98
C GLU A 367 -3.60 28.44 -0.12
N GLN A 368 -3.91 28.62 1.17
CA GLN A 368 -3.17 29.50 2.08
C GLN A 368 -2.34 28.74 3.12
N GLU A 369 -2.70 27.49 3.42
CA GLU A 369 -2.08 26.69 4.47
C GLU A 369 -1.27 25.50 3.91
N PHE A 370 -0.08 25.31 4.47
CA PHE A 370 0.83 24.20 4.18
C PHE A 370 1.24 23.49 5.45
N TYR A 371 1.31 22.16 5.41
CA TYR A 371 1.76 21.34 6.53
C TYR A 371 3.08 20.67 6.21
N LEU A 372 3.98 20.64 7.20
CA LEU A 372 5.24 19.93 7.12
C LEU A 372 5.36 18.98 8.30
N LEU A 373 5.81 17.75 8.04
CA LEU A 373 6.11 16.78 9.08
C LEU A 373 7.61 16.49 9.06
N LEU A 374 8.27 16.69 10.20
CA LEU A 374 9.70 16.50 10.41
C LEU A 374 9.92 15.32 11.37
N PRO A 375 10.18 14.10 10.86
CA PRO A 375 10.51 12.95 11.69
C PRO A 375 11.77 13.21 12.52
N GLU A 376 11.85 12.60 13.71
CA GLU A 376 13.03 12.64 14.58
C GLU A 376 13.53 14.07 14.88
N THR A 377 12.58 14.97 15.05
CA THR A 377 12.81 16.39 15.30
C THR A 377 12.07 16.79 16.57
N ASP A 378 12.78 17.44 17.48
CA ASP A 378 12.26 18.03 18.70
C ASP A 378 11.71 19.45 18.44
N PHE A 379 11.09 20.05 19.47
CA PHE A 379 10.49 21.38 19.36
C PHE A 379 11.51 22.46 18.98
N PHE A 380 12.72 22.39 19.54
CA PHE A 380 13.77 23.36 19.24
C PHE A 380 14.23 23.25 17.77
N GLY A 381 14.43 22.04 17.28
CA GLY A 381 14.73 21.75 15.88
C GLY A 381 13.63 22.23 14.93
N ALA A 382 12.37 22.11 15.32
CA ALA A 382 11.24 22.65 14.56
C ALA A 382 11.26 24.18 14.50
N MET A 383 11.56 24.85 15.61
CA MET A 383 11.71 26.32 15.65
C MET A 383 12.87 26.79 14.76
N MET A 384 14.00 26.09 14.83
CA MET A 384 15.15 26.33 13.95
C MET A 384 14.82 26.09 12.47
N PHE A 385 13.98 25.10 12.18
CA PHE A 385 13.47 24.90 10.83
C PHE A 385 12.56 26.07 10.39
N VAL A 386 11.61 26.52 11.23
CA VAL A 386 10.74 27.66 10.92
C VAL A 386 11.56 28.88 10.56
N ARG A 387 12.60 29.19 11.34
CA ARG A 387 13.50 30.32 11.06
C ARG A 387 14.17 30.20 9.69
N ARG A 388 14.83 29.07 9.42
CA ARG A 388 15.46 28.80 8.12
C ARG A 388 14.45 28.83 6.97
N ALA A 389 13.23 28.38 7.19
CA ALA A 389 12.16 28.39 6.21
C ALA A 389 11.71 29.80 5.84
N LEU A 390 11.53 30.68 6.84
CA LEU A 390 11.19 32.09 6.59
C LEU A 390 12.30 32.81 5.85
N ASP A 391 13.57 32.58 6.23
CA ASP A 391 14.73 33.17 5.55
C ASP A 391 14.89 32.66 4.12
N ALA A 392 14.70 31.35 3.90
CA ALA A 392 14.75 30.74 2.57
C ALA A 392 13.65 31.29 1.65
N VAL A 393 12.44 31.55 2.17
CA VAL A 393 11.35 32.18 1.40
C VAL A 393 11.70 33.61 1.04
N ARG A 394 12.27 34.39 1.98
CA ARG A 394 12.72 35.77 1.71
C ARG A 394 13.80 35.83 0.62
N ALA A 395 14.59 34.77 0.48
CA ALA A 395 15.64 34.65 -0.53
C ALA A 395 15.21 33.99 -1.86
N GLU A 396 14.02 33.40 -1.96
CA GLU A 396 13.57 32.73 -3.19
C GLU A 396 13.07 33.76 -4.22
N PRO A 397 13.63 33.78 -5.46
CA PRO A 397 13.30 34.81 -6.45
C PRO A 397 11.80 34.94 -6.75
N GLU A 398 11.09 33.82 -6.86
CA GLU A 398 9.65 33.81 -7.17
C GLU A 398 8.80 34.38 -6.03
N ALA A 399 9.18 34.14 -4.78
CA ALA A 399 8.50 34.72 -3.63
C ALA A 399 8.86 36.20 -3.49
N GLN A 400 10.13 36.56 -3.69
CA GLN A 400 10.62 37.94 -3.61
C GLN A 400 9.96 38.86 -4.65
N GLU A 401 9.73 38.36 -5.87
CA GLU A 401 9.05 39.11 -6.93
C GLU A 401 7.66 39.57 -6.48
N VAL A 402 6.89 38.68 -5.85
CA VAL A 402 5.56 39.00 -5.33
C VAL A 402 5.65 39.86 -4.07
N GLU A 403 6.51 39.50 -3.11
CA GLU A 403 6.73 40.22 -1.84
C GLU A 403 7.08 41.70 -2.08
N SER A 404 7.89 41.99 -3.12
CA SER A 404 8.30 43.36 -3.47
C SER A 404 7.14 44.27 -3.89
N ARG A 405 6.04 43.68 -4.38
CA ARG A 405 4.84 44.39 -4.82
C ARG A 405 3.75 44.38 -3.75
N LEU A 406 3.63 43.28 -3.02
CA LEU A 406 2.68 43.13 -1.92
C LEU A 406 3.21 42.11 -0.90
N PRO A 407 3.30 42.47 0.40
CA PRO A 407 3.82 41.56 1.42
C PRO A 407 2.98 40.28 1.52
N LEU A 408 3.62 39.09 1.50
CA LEU A 408 2.94 37.80 1.61
C LEU A 408 2.51 37.49 3.04
N ALA A 409 3.23 38.04 4.03
CA ALA A 409 2.97 37.85 5.46
C ALA A 409 2.88 36.36 5.86
N LEU A 410 3.93 35.60 5.51
CA LEU A 410 4.06 34.18 5.86
C LEU A 410 4.27 34.00 7.37
N VAL A 411 3.47 33.13 7.99
CA VAL A 411 3.56 32.77 9.41
C VAL A 411 3.71 31.27 9.54
N GLY A 412 4.61 30.82 10.42
CA GLY A 412 4.77 29.40 10.77
C GLY A 412 4.49 29.15 12.25
N GLY A 413 3.88 28.01 12.54
CA GLY A 413 3.68 27.45 13.88
C GLY A 413 4.15 26.00 13.92
N ALA A 414 4.62 25.54 15.09
CA ALA A 414 5.17 24.21 15.26
C ALA A 414 4.54 23.52 16.48
N SER A 415 4.41 22.19 16.44
CA SER A 415 4.05 21.33 17.57
C SER A 415 4.86 20.05 17.53
N THR A 416 5.03 19.38 18.66
CA THR A 416 5.88 18.18 18.79
C THR A 416 5.14 17.07 19.52
N PHE A 417 5.15 15.88 18.92
CA PHE A 417 4.62 14.68 19.54
C PHE A 417 5.66 14.07 20.51
N PRO A 418 5.25 13.55 21.68
CA PRO A 418 3.89 13.53 22.23
C PRO A 418 3.55 14.76 23.09
N LYS A 419 4.50 15.68 23.30
CA LYS A 419 4.40 16.79 24.26
C LYS A 419 3.17 17.70 24.02
N ASP A 420 2.90 18.03 22.77
CA ASP A 420 1.84 18.98 22.42
C ASP A 420 0.49 18.31 22.09
N GLY A 421 0.47 16.99 21.82
CA GLY A 421 -0.75 16.25 21.49
C GLY A 421 -0.47 14.77 21.18
N GLU A 422 -1.52 13.94 21.27
CA GLU A 422 -1.47 12.49 21.06
C GLU A 422 -1.98 12.04 19.68
N ASP A 423 -2.70 12.90 18.96
CA ASP A 423 -3.19 12.65 17.61
C ASP A 423 -2.91 13.82 16.65
N PHE A 424 -3.25 13.62 15.37
CA PHE A 424 -2.97 14.60 14.33
C PHE A 424 -3.75 15.91 14.53
N ASP A 425 -5.01 15.84 14.96
CA ASP A 425 -5.88 17.00 15.08
C ASP A 425 -5.47 17.89 16.26
N GLU A 426 -5.06 17.29 17.39
CA GLU A 426 -4.49 17.99 18.52
C GLU A 426 -3.19 18.71 18.14
N LEU A 427 -2.29 18.03 17.41
CA LEU A 427 -1.03 18.63 16.96
C LEU A 427 -1.26 19.80 16.00
N VAL A 428 -2.21 19.68 15.05
CA VAL A 428 -2.58 20.78 14.14
C VAL A 428 -3.20 21.94 14.91
N HIS A 429 -4.09 21.65 15.86
CA HIS A 429 -4.72 22.67 16.69
C HIS A 429 -3.67 23.49 17.47
N ARG A 430 -2.67 22.82 18.04
CA ARG A 430 -1.54 23.48 18.71
C ARG A 430 -0.70 24.33 17.78
N CYS A 431 -0.39 23.84 16.58
CA CYS A 431 0.34 24.63 15.59
C CYS A 431 -0.41 25.92 15.23
N ARG A 432 -1.71 25.81 14.94
CA ARG A 432 -2.55 26.97 14.60
C ARG A 432 -2.62 27.98 15.73
N ARG A 433 -2.82 27.51 16.97
CA ARG A 433 -2.79 28.38 18.15
C ARG A 433 -1.46 29.14 18.27
N ARG A 434 -0.31 28.47 18.07
CA ARG A 434 1.00 29.12 18.06
C ARG A 434 1.17 30.12 16.90
N MET A 435 0.56 29.88 15.74
CA MET A 435 0.51 30.89 14.67
C MET A 435 -0.30 32.12 15.08
N ASP A 436 -1.44 31.94 15.75
CA ASP A 436 -2.27 33.03 16.24
C ASP A 436 -1.55 33.84 17.34
N GLU A 437 -0.87 33.15 18.25
CA GLU A 437 0.01 33.77 19.24
C GLU A 437 1.10 34.62 18.55
N ARG A 438 1.74 34.09 17.49
CA ARG A 438 2.72 34.84 16.67
C ARG A 438 2.11 36.04 15.93
N ARG A 439 0.88 35.94 15.44
CA ARG A 439 0.16 37.06 14.79
C ARG A 439 -0.10 38.20 15.78
N CYS A 440 -0.43 37.86 17.02
CA CYS A 440 -0.73 38.80 18.09
C CYS A 440 0.51 39.26 18.87
N SER A 441 1.67 38.68 18.60
CA SER A 441 2.95 38.99 19.26
C SER A 441 3.35 40.45 19.11
N LEU A 442 4.04 40.99 20.13
CA LEU A 442 4.67 42.30 20.06
C LEU A 442 5.66 42.40 18.89
N GLN A 443 6.32 41.30 18.54
CA GLN A 443 7.24 41.24 17.41
C GLN A 443 6.61 41.78 16.13
N ARG A 444 5.37 41.34 15.85
CA ARG A 444 4.63 41.74 14.65
C ARG A 444 3.91 43.07 14.82
N LYS A 445 3.28 43.31 15.98
CA LYS A 445 2.54 44.56 16.26
C LYS A 445 3.42 45.80 16.17
N LEU A 446 4.69 45.69 16.58
CA LEU A 446 5.66 46.78 16.58
C LEU A 446 6.62 46.73 15.38
N MET A 447 6.45 45.78 14.46
CA MET A 447 7.31 45.56 13.28
C MET A 447 8.80 45.48 13.63
N LEU A 448 9.11 44.78 14.72
CA LEU A 448 10.47 44.74 15.29
C LEU A 448 11.47 44.05 14.36
N ASP A 449 11.00 43.20 13.44
CA ASP A 449 11.85 42.52 12.46
C ASP A 449 12.54 43.46 11.46
N THR A 450 12.09 44.72 11.39
CA THR A 450 12.69 45.77 10.56
C THR A 450 13.79 46.56 11.27
N LEU A 451 13.94 46.40 12.59
CA LEU A 451 14.86 47.19 13.41
C LEU A 451 16.20 46.46 13.63
N PRO A 452 17.31 47.20 13.74
CA PRO A 452 18.55 46.70 14.35
C PRO A 452 18.34 46.26 15.81
N PHE A 453 19.23 45.41 16.32
CA PHE A 453 19.10 44.84 17.67
C PHE A 453 18.96 45.91 18.76
N TRP A 454 19.81 46.93 18.75
CA TRP A 454 19.79 47.96 19.80
C TRP A 454 18.59 48.91 19.69
N ASP A 455 18.10 49.16 18.48
CA ASP A 455 16.88 49.95 18.28
C ASP A 455 15.64 49.18 18.78
N GLU A 456 15.61 47.86 18.58
CA GLU A 456 14.60 46.96 19.15
C GLU A 456 14.67 46.96 20.68
N VAL A 457 15.88 46.84 21.26
CA VAL A 457 16.12 46.91 22.71
C VAL A 457 15.62 48.23 23.30
N ASP A 458 15.99 49.36 22.70
CA ASP A 458 15.61 50.68 23.19
C ASP A 458 14.08 50.91 23.14
N LEU A 459 13.42 50.41 22.09
CA LEU A 459 11.97 50.48 21.94
C LEU A 459 11.25 49.62 22.99
N LEU A 460 11.72 48.39 23.21
CA LEU A 460 11.14 47.45 24.18
C LEU A 460 11.36 47.92 25.63
N LEU A 461 12.57 48.36 25.97
CA LEU A 461 12.91 48.92 27.28
C LEU A 461 12.12 50.21 27.56
N GLY A 462 12.15 51.15 26.62
CA GLY A 462 11.57 52.48 26.79
C GLY A 462 12.04 53.18 28.08
N ASN A 463 11.18 54.06 28.60
CA ASN A 463 11.34 54.74 29.88
C ASN A 463 9.96 55.00 30.51
N ALA A 464 9.93 55.66 31.67
CA ALA A 464 8.70 55.97 32.40
C ALA A 464 7.69 56.83 31.59
N SER A 465 8.17 57.58 30.59
CA SER A 465 7.36 58.43 29.72
C SER A 465 6.94 57.73 28.42
N SER A 466 7.42 56.51 28.16
CA SER A 466 7.16 55.80 26.92
C SER A 466 5.72 55.23 26.86
N PRO A 467 5.06 55.21 25.69
CA PRO A 467 3.67 54.72 25.55
C PRO A 467 3.55 53.24 25.91
N LYS A 468 2.52 52.83 26.67
CA LYS A 468 2.32 51.42 27.04
C LYS A 468 2.45 50.48 25.83
N LEU A 469 3.05 49.31 26.06
CA LEU A 469 3.16 48.28 25.04
C LEU A 469 1.76 47.80 24.62
N PRO A 470 1.52 47.48 23.33
CA PRO A 470 0.22 47.06 22.81
C PRO A 470 -0.09 45.58 23.14
N VAL A 471 -0.09 45.25 24.42
CA VAL A 471 -0.40 43.93 24.98
C VAL A 471 -1.83 43.88 25.55
N GLU A 472 -2.43 42.69 25.58
CA GLU A 472 -3.78 42.47 26.14
C GLU A 472 -3.70 42.26 27.66
N GLU A 473 -4.43 43.05 28.45
CA GLU A 473 -4.29 43.13 29.92
C GLU A 473 -4.51 41.80 30.70
N SER A 474 -5.14 40.78 30.10
CA SER A 474 -5.61 39.58 30.80
C SER A 474 -4.59 38.43 30.92
N ALA A 475 -3.51 38.42 30.12
CA ALA A 475 -2.44 37.42 30.20
C ALA A 475 -1.22 37.85 29.36
N GLU A 476 -0.46 38.83 29.85
CA GLU A 476 0.62 39.45 29.07
C GLU A 476 1.92 38.63 29.14
N PRO A 477 2.39 38.04 28.03
CA PRO A 477 3.69 37.38 28.01
C PRO A 477 4.83 38.39 28.04
N SER A 478 4.59 39.69 27.82
CA SER A 478 5.61 40.72 27.72
C SER A 478 5.28 41.95 28.56
N ARG A 479 6.23 42.44 29.36
CA ARG A 479 6.08 43.64 30.18
C ARG A 479 7.37 44.44 30.26
N ARG A 480 7.23 45.74 30.49
CA ARG A 480 8.34 46.63 30.85
C ARG A 480 8.02 47.46 32.07
N GLY A 481 9.04 47.79 32.86
CA GLY A 481 8.88 48.59 34.07
C GLY A 481 10.10 48.50 34.97
N LYS A 482 9.87 48.78 36.26
CA LYS A 482 10.89 48.56 37.29
C LYS A 482 11.06 47.07 37.55
N VAL A 483 12.30 46.63 37.66
CA VAL A 483 12.70 45.25 37.90
C VAL A 483 13.56 45.21 39.16
N SER A 484 13.51 44.10 39.90
CA SER A 484 14.38 43.87 41.07
C SER A 484 15.84 43.77 40.63
N ASP A 485 16.75 44.41 41.37
CA ASP A 485 18.18 44.40 41.05
C ASP A 485 18.80 43.00 41.11
N VAL A 486 18.18 42.06 41.83
CA VAL A 486 18.64 40.66 41.93
C VAL A 486 18.06 39.73 40.85
N LEU A 487 17.03 40.17 40.10
CA LEU A 487 16.31 39.27 39.17
C LEU A 487 17.25 38.68 38.09
N PHE A 488 18.19 39.49 37.60
CA PHE A 488 19.14 39.07 36.58
C PHE A 488 20.06 37.93 37.07
N ASP A 489 20.49 37.97 38.33
CA ASP A 489 21.34 36.95 38.92
C ASP A 489 20.54 35.69 39.31
N GLU A 490 19.31 35.88 39.81
CA GLU A 490 18.38 34.78 40.13
C GLU A 490 18.01 33.98 38.88
N LEU A 491 17.70 34.66 37.76
CA LEU A 491 17.37 33.99 36.50
C LEU A 491 18.54 33.20 35.93
N GLN A 492 19.76 33.74 35.97
CA GLN A 492 20.96 32.99 35.58
C GLN A 492 21.12 31.72 36.39
N SER A 493 20.90 31.79 37.71
CA SER A 493 20.97 30.65 38.62
C SER A 493 19.90 29.59 38.32
N GLU A 494 18.68 30.03 38.00
CA GLU A 494 17.58 29.11 37.67
C GLU A 494 17.80 28.42 36.32
N ILE A 495 18.25 29.16 35.31
CA ILE A 495 18.58 28.60 33.98
C ILE A 495 19.75 27.61 34.10
N ALA A 496 20.79 27.92 34.88
CA ALA A 496 21.88 26.97 35.17
C ALA A 496 21.34 25.66 35.77
N ARG A 497 20.40 25.77 36.71
CA ARG A 497 19.77 24.59 37.35
C ARG A 497 18.94 23.78 36.38
N GLU A 498 18.19 24.43 35.48
CA GLU A 498 17.44 23.75 34.42
C GLU A 498 18.37 23.00 33.47
N LEU A 499 19.45 23.64 33.02
CA LEU A 499 20.47 23.05 32.15
C LEU A 499 21.16 21.84 32.78
N MET A 500 21.52 21.93 34.06
CA MET A 500 22.14 20.81 34.78
C MET A 500 21.18 19.66 35.05
N ARG A 501 19.88 19.93 35.12
CA ARG A 501 18.84 18.91 35.33
C ARG A 501 18.63 18.05 34.08
N ASP A 502 18.74 18.64 32.89
CA ASP A 502 18.66 17.93 31.61
C ASP A 502 19.72 18.44 30.61
N PRO A 503 20.97 17.94 30.72
CA PRO A 503 22.06 18.34 29.83
C PRO A 503 21.85 17.98 28.35
N SER A 504 20.89 17.09 28.06
CA SER A 504 20.57 16.62 26.72
C SER A 504 19.57 17.52 25.99
N SER A 505 18.87 18.38 26.73
CA SER A 505 17.91 19.35 26.19
C SER A 505 18.63 20.38 25.31
N ARG A 506 18.15 20.55 24.08
CA ARG A 506 18.69 21.55 23.16
C ARG A 506 18.16 22.93 23.50
N GLY A 507 19.04 23.91 23.40
CA GLY A 507 18.73 25.29 23.69
C GLY A 507 19.84 26.24 23.31
N LEU A 508 19.51 27.53 23.36
CA LEU A 508 20.40 28.63 23.08
C LEU A 508 20.22 29.71 24.15
N LEU A 509 21.30 30.00 24.87
CA LEU A 509 21.36 31.03 25.90
C LEU A 509 22.36 32.12 25.52
N TYR A 510 21.91 33.36 25.54
CA TYR A 510 22.78 34.53 25.50
C TYR A 510 22.65 35.28 26.82
N VAL A 511 23.77 35.50 27.49
CA VAL A 511 23.86 36.39 28.65
C VAL A 511 24.78 37.55 28.29
N GLY A 512 24.22 38.74 28.22
CA GLY A 512 24.95 39.98 27.94
C GLY A 512 25.10 40.84 29.19
N GLY A 513 26.27 41.43 29.36
CA GLY A 513 26.55 42.36 30.45
C GLY A 513 27.82 43.17 30.24
N PRO A 514 28.21 43.99 31.23
CA PRO A 514 29.36 44.89 31.11
C PRO A 514 30.69 44.14 30.96
N GLU A 515 30.89 43.08 31.74
CA GLU A 515 32.11 42.28 31.77
C GLU A 515 31.78 40.79 31.91
N ILE A 516 32.57 39.94 31.25
CA ILE A 516 32.46 38.48 31.35
C ILE A 516 33.32 38.02 32.54
N ARG A 517 32.68 37.66 33.65
CA ARG A 517 33.35 37.33 34.92
C ARG A 517 33.12 35.89 35.36
N ALA A 518 34.07 35.33 36.10
CA ALA A 518 34.00 33.97 36.63
C ALA A 518 32.99 33.84 37.78
N ASP A 519 32.70 34.95 38.47
CA ASP A 519 31.71 35.02 39.55
C ASP A 519 30.26 35.17 39.07
N LEU A 520 30.01 35.17 37.75
CA LEU A 520 28.66 35.23 37.21
C LEU A 520 27.85 33.98 37.66
N PRO A 521 26.59 34.13 38.09
CA PRO A 521 25.80 33.00 38.58
C PRO A 521 25.64 31.87 37.56
N ILE A 522 25.55 32.19 36.26
CA ILE A 522 25.52 31.19 35.19
C ILE A 522 26.84 30.41 35.08
N ALA A 523 27.99 31.07 35.33
CA ALA A 523 29.30 30.43 35.29
C ALA A 523 29.47 29.51 36.50
N GLN A 524 29.20 30.01 37.71
CA GLN A 524 29.26 29.22 38.94
C GLN A 524 28.31 28.02 38.90
N GLY A 525 27.09 28.22 38.40
CA GLY A 525 26.08 27.15 38.28
C GLY A 525 26.46 26.04 37.30
N LEU A 526 27.40 26.29 36.37
CA LEU A 526 27.82 25.36 35.33
C LEU A 526 29.28 24.90 35.48
N GLU A 527 29.95 25.20 36.59
CA GLU A 527 31.35 24.78 36.83
C GLU A 527 31.56 23.26 36.69
N SER A 528 30.53 22.47 37.00
CA SER A 528 30.53 21.00 36.91
C SER A 528 29.87 20.45 35.64
N ALA A 529 29.50 21.32 34.69
CA ALA A 529 28.84 20.91 33.46
C ALA A 529 29.78 20.14 32.53
N SER A 530 29.24 19.13 31.84
CA SER A 530 29.96 18.41 30.79
C SER A 530 30.23 19.33 29.59
N PRO A 531 31.39 19.22 28.91
CA PRO A 531 31.64 19.90 27.63
C PRO A 531 30.66 19.48 26.51
N GLU A 532 29.97 18.35 26.67
CA GLU A 532 29.06 17.78 25.67
C GLU A 532 27.59 18.21 25.85
N MET A 533 27.32 19.31 26.58
CA MET A 533 25.95 19.81 26.70
C MET A 533 25.35 20.12 25.33
N ALA A 534 24.09 19.72 25.15
CA ALA A 534 23.38 19.95 23.90
C ALA A 534 23.01 21.44 23.70
N SER A 535 22.82 22.17 24.80
CA SER A 535 22.53 23.61 24.79
C SER A 535 23.80 24.44 24.59
N ARG A 536 23.75 25.43 23.69
CA ARG A 536 24.85 26.37 23.46
C ARG A 536 24.67 27.62 24.31
N ILE A 537 25.72 28.02 25.04
CA ILE A 537 25.66 29.14 25.98
C ILE A 537 26.74 30.14 25.66
N TYR A 538 26.34 31.38 25.42
CA TYR A 538 27.21 32.48 25.02
C TYR A 538 27.18 33.60 26.06
N LEU A 539 28.35 34.05 26.47
CA LEU A 539 28.51 35.20 27.36
C LEU A 539 29.06 36.38 26.57
N LEU A 540 28.38 37.52 26.59
CA LEU A 540 28.71 38.70 25.79
C LEU A 540 29.08 39.86 26.72
N GLY A 541 30.23 40.49 26.49
CA GLY A 541 30.70 41.62 27.29
C GLY A 541 32.17 41.92 27.06
N ARG A 542 32.74 42.85 27.84
CA ARG A 542 34.18 43.08 27.85
C ARG A 542 34.94 41.95 28.52
N ARG A 543 36.22 41.82 28.22
CA ARG A 543 37.07 40.81 28.88
C ARG A 543 37.20 41.08 30.38
N GLY A 544 36.70 40.16 31.19
CA GLY A 544 36.93 40.10 32.64
C GLY A 544 37.94 39.01 32.99
N ASP A 545 37.65 38.20 34.02
CA ASP A 545 38.52 37.15 34.56
C ASP A 545 38.14 35.72 34.12
N LEU A 546 37.08 35.56 33.31
CA LEU A 546 36.69 34.26 32.76
C LEU A 546 37.32 34.03 31.38
N ASP A 547 38.48 33.38 31.37
CA ASP A 547 39.22 33.07 30.14
C ASP A 547 38.78 31.75 29.47
N SER A 548 38.38 30.74 30.25
CA SER A 548 37.98 29.43 29.72
C SER A 548 36.95 28.74 30.60
N HIS A 549 35.95 28.10 29.99
CA HIS A 549 34.94 27.31 30.69
C HIS A 549 34.51 26.13 29.80
N PRO A 550 34.27 24.91 30.34
CA PRO A 550 33.92 23.73 29.53
C PRO A 550 32.60 23.89 28.77
N ALA A 551 31.67 24.66 29.32
CA ALA A 551 30.29 24.78 28.86
C ALA A 551 29.89 26.17 28.31
N LEU A 552 30.75 27.18 28.44
CA LEU A 552 30.41 28.56 28.10
C LEU A 552 31.31 29.05 26.98
N THR A 553 30.73 29.78 26.03
CA THR A 553 31.46 30.41 24.93
C THR A 553 31.52 31.92 25.17
N PRO A 554 32.65 32.46 25.66
CA PRO A 554 32.80 33.90 25.82
C PRO A 554 32.95 34.58 24.46
N VAL A 555 32.23 35.68 24.25
CA VAL A 555 32.28 36.55 23.08
C VAL A 555 32.65 37.95 23.55
N PHE A 556 33.90 38.32 23.34
CA PHE A 556 34.44 39.59 23.81
C PHE A 556 34.07 40.74 22.86
N LEU A 557 33.31 41.70 23.37
CA LEU A 557 32.82 42.88 22.63
C LEU A 557 33.54 44.14 23.13
N GLU A 558 34.79 44.30 22.72
CA GLU A 558 35.62 45.46 23.10
C GLU A 558 35.13 46.74 22.41
N GLY A 559 34.89 47.80 23.19
CA GLY A 559 34.52 49.13 22.67
C GLY A 559 33.03 49.41 22.48
N ASP A 560 32.12 48.44 22.67
CA ASP A 560 30.67 48.70 22.62
C ASP A 560 30.19 49.27 23.97
N GLU A 561 30.05 50.60 24.06
CA GLU A 561 29.56 51.27 25.29
C GLU A 561 28.12 50.88 25.65
N ARG A 562 27.33 50.36 24.71
CA ARG A 562 25.94 49.94 24.97
C ARG A 562 25.90 48.75 25.92
N MET A 563 26.87 47.84 25.81
CA MET A 563 27.06 46.69 26.72
C MET A 563 27.42 47.11 28.15
N ALA A 564 28.01 48.30 28.35
CA ALA A 564 28.34 48.78 29.69
C ALA A 564 27.11 49.22 30.50
N ARG A 565 25.99 49.48 29.83
CA ARG A 565 24.76 50.02 30.46
C ARG A 565 23.60 49.04 30.45
N HIS A 566 23.69 47.99 29.65
CA HIS A 566 22.62 47.01 29.47
C HIS A 566 23.07 45.62 29.91
N GLU A 567 22.14 44.91 30.53
CA GLU A 567 22.26 43.50 30.86
C GLU A 567 21.08 42.77 30.23
N PHE A 568 21.31 41.60 29.65
CA PHE A 568 20.23 40.82 29.05
C PHE A 568 20.46 39.31 29.16
N ILE A 569 19.34 38.58 29.20
CA ILE A 569 19.27 37.13 29.13
C ILE A 569 18.28 36.81 28.01
N LEU A 570 18.73 36.10 26.99
CA LEU A 570 17.86 35.56 25.95
C LEU A 570 17.98 34.05 25.96
N TRP A 571 16.93 33.37 26.40
CA TRP A 571 16.87 31.92 26.57
C TRP A 571 15.80 31.32 25.68
N MET A 572 16.17 30.31 24.89
CA MET A 572 15.23 29.51 24.11
C MET A 572 15.64 28.05 24.15
N SER A 573 14.74 27.17 24.56
CA SER A 573 14.95 25.73 24.64
C SER A 573 13.76 24.94 24.11
N GLU A 574 13.84 23.61 24.19
CA GLU A 574 12.69 22.74 23.95
C GLU A 574 11.51 22.97 24.93
N THR A 575 11.79 23.50 26.11
CA THR A 575 10.85 23.63 27.23
C THR A 575 10.33 25.04 27.45
N ALA A 576 11.15 26.06 27.18
CA ALA A 576 10.86 27.43 27.54
C ALA A 576 11.43 28.44 26.55
N SER A 577 10.88 29.65 26.57
CA SER A 577 11.46 30.83 25.94
C SER A 577 11.32 32.01 26.90
N TYR A 578 12.41 32.72 27.15
CA TYR A 578 12.40 33.87 28.04
C TYR A 578 13.44 34.90 27.61
N ALA A 579 13.05 36.17 27.62
CA ALA A 579 13.93 37.31 27.47
C ALA A 579 13.83 38.19 28.71
N LEU A 580 14.97 38.63 29.23
CA LEU A 580 15.09 39.77 30.14
C LEU A 580 16.09 40.73 29.51
N ILE A 581 15.75 42.00 29.45
CA ILE A 581 16.66 43.09 29.08
C ILE A 581 16.49 44.16 30.13
N GLN A 582 17.59 44.71 30.64
CA GLN A 582 17.54 45.76 31.64
C GLN A 582 18.64 46.79 31.43
N ARG A 583 18.38 48.01 31.88
CA ARG A 583 19.35 49.11 31.92
C ARG A 583 19.64 49.45 33.38
N ARG A 584 20.88 49.26 33.82
CA ARG A 584 21.32 49.61 35.18
C ARG A 584 21.34 51.13 35.36
N GLY A 585 20.80 51.59 36.47
CA GLY A 585 20.80 53.00 36.87
C GLY A 585 21.08 53.17 38.37
N LEU A 586 21.53 54.35 38.80
CA LEU A 586 21.95 54.68 40.17
C LEU A 586 20.80 54.73 41.22
N GLY A 587 19.75 53.91 41.09
CA GLY A 587 18.70 53.84 42.12
C GLY A 587 17.47 52.95 41.83
N ALA A 588 17.20 52.60 40.57
CA ALA A 588 16.18 51.59 40.20
C ALA A 588 16.46 51.03 38.80
N THR A 589 16.55 49.71 38.68
CA THR A 589 16.73 49.03 37.40
C THR A 589 15.43 49.04 36.61
N TRP A 590 15.51 49.47 35.35
CA TRP A 590 14.39 49.47 34.41
C TRP A 590 14.60 48.35 33.40
N GLY A 591 13.61 47.49 33.21
CA GLY A 591 13.74 46.31 32.37
C GLY A 591 12.48 45.98 31.59
N PHE A 592 12.68 45.20 30.55
CA PHE A 592 11.69 44.53 29.73
C PHE A 592 11.90 43.03 29.86
N HIS A 593 10.83 42.28 30.06
CA HIS A 593 10.90 40.84 30.05
C HIS A 593 9.76 40.24 29.24
N SER A 594 10.01 39.11 28.62
CA SER A 594 9.04 38.44 27.77
C SER A 594 9.19 36.92 27.80
N SER A 595 8.08 36.20 27.89
CA SER A 595 7.98 34.77 27.59
C SER A 595 7.34 34.50 26.22
N ASP A 596 7.17 35.54 25.40
CA ASP A 596 6.65 35.41 24.03
C ASP A 596 7.77 34.87 23.13
N THR A 597 7.62 33.62 22.67
CA THR A 597 8.61 32.95 21.83
C THR A 597 8.96 33.74 20.57
N ALA A 598 8.02 34.50 19.97
CA ALA A 598 8.34 35.31 18.78
C ALA A 598 9.22 36.52 19.09
N VAL A 599 9.03 37.14 20.26
CA VAL A 599 9.88 38.26 20.71
C VAL A 599 11.28 37.73 21.05
N VAL A 600 11.37 36.63 21.77
CA VAL A 600 12.65 36.00 22.15
C VAL A 600 13.44 35.57 20.90
N ASP A 601 12.79 34.86 19.97
CA ASP A 601 13.38 34.43 18.69
C ASP A 601 13.81 35.64 17.82
N GLY A 602 13.00 36.70 17.80
CA GLY A 602 13.31 37.97 17.14
C GLY A 602 14.60 38.61 17.67
N LEU A 603 14.65 38.82 18.98
CA LEU A 603 15.82 39.39 19.68
C LEU A 603 17.09 38.55 19.46
N ILE A 604 16.99 37.22 19.60
CA ILE A 604 18.12 36.32 19.33
C ILE A 604 18.59 36.46 17.88
N THR A 605 17.66 36.48 16.94
CA THR A 605 17.98 36.61 15.52
C THR A 605 18.69 37.93 15.22
N ARG A 606 18.21 39.05 15.78
CA ARG A 606 18.85 40.37 15.60
C ARG A 606 20.21 40.45 16.29
N LEU A 607 20.35 39.90 17.49
CA LEU A 607 21.62 39.84 18.21
C LEU A 607 22.69 39.10 17.39
N GLN A 608 22.33 37.95 16.83
CA GLN A 608 23.25 37.16 16.00
C GLN A 608 23.70 37.92 14.76
N VAL A 609 22.80 38.67 14.12
CA VAL A 609 23.14 39.52 12.96
C VAL A 609 24.03 40.71 13.36
N GLU A 610 23.71 41.40 14.47
CA GLU A 610 24.46 42.57 14.95
C GLU A 610 25.92 42.24 15.25
N TYR A 611 26.17 41.06 15.83
CA TYR A 611 27.50 40.66 16.29
C TYR A 611 28.14 39.54 15.47
N ASP A 612 27.60 39.24 14.27
CA ASP A 612 28.06 38.15 13.38
C ASP A 612 28.28 36.82 14.12
N LEU A 613 27.36 36.51 15.05
CA LEU A 613 27.41 35.27 15.80
C LEU A 613 26.95 34.17 14.86
N GLN A 614 27.80 33.17 14.62
CA GLN A 614 27.53 32.10 13.66
C GLN A 614 26.10 31.56 13.81
N PRO A 615 25.25 31.71 12.77
CA PRO A 615 23.92 31.12 12.78
C PRO A 615 24.05 29.63 12.50
N TYR A 616 24.29 28.88 13.58
CA TYR A 616 24.27 27.43 13.71
C TYR A 616 25.25 26.57 12.92
#